data_AF-Q5XM60-F1
#
_entry.id   AF-Q5XM60-F1
#
_cell.length_a   1.000
_cell.length_b   1.000
_cell.length_c   1.000
_cell.angle_alpha   90.00
_cell.angle_beta   90.00
_cell.angle_gamma   90.00
#
_symmetry.space_group_name_H-M   'P 1'
#
loop_
_entity.id
_entity.type
_entity.pdbx_description
1 polymer ?
#
loop_
_entity_poly.entity_id
_entity_poly.type
_entity_poly.pdbx_seq_one_letter_code
_entity_poly.pdbx_strand_id
1 'polypeptide(L)'
;KRRLAFLDMLLESNEQNNLLTDNDVREEVDTFMFEGHDTTTAGMCWALFLLALHPDIQHQVHQEIDSIFGGSDRAPTMRDLNEMKLLERCLKETLRLYPSVSFF
;
A
#
# COMPACT_ATOMS: atom_id res chain seq x y z
N LYS A 1 17.66 -12.76 -7.34
CA LYS A 1 17.32 -11.85 -8.46
C LYS A 1 17.18 -10.44 -7.89
N ARG A 2 17.78 -9.42 -8.51
CA ARG A 2 17.55 -8.02 -8.14
C ARG A 2 16.07 -7.70 -8.40
N ARG A 3 15.39 -7.12 -7.40
CA ARG A 3 14.01 -6.63 -7.59
C ARG A 3 14.12 -5.26 -8.24
N LEU A 4 13.65 -5.15 -9.48
CA LEU A 4 13.68 -3.91 -10.24
C LEU A 4 12.54 -3.00 -9.80
N ALA A 5 12.77 -1.69 -9.79
CA ALA A 5 11.68 -0.74 -9.67
C ALA A 5 10.80 -0.78 -10.94
N PHE A 6 9.60 -0.22 -10.88
CA PHE A 6 8.67 -0.22 -12.01
C PHE A 6 9.29 0.43 -13.27
N LEU A 7 9.91 1.60 -13.12
CA LEU A 7 10.62 2.26 -14.21
C LEU A 7 11.75 1.39 -14.79
N ASP A 8 12.56 0.75 -13.94
CA ASP A 8 13.63 -0.14 -14.40
C ASP A 8 13.08 -1.33 -15.21
N MET A 9 11.92 -1.87 -14.80
CA MET A 9 11.25 -2.95 -15.56
C MET A 9 10.75 -2.46 -16.92
N LEU A 10 10.20 -1.25 -17.00
CA LEU A 10 9.75 -0.66 -18.26
C LEU A 10 10.93 -0.38 -19.20
N LEU A 11 12.03 0.16 -18.68
CA LEU A 11 13.24 0.42 -19.45
C LEU A 11 13.87 -0.89 -19.98
N GLU A 12 14.06 -1.90 -19.12
CA GLU A 12 14.61 -3.20 -19.55
C GLU A 12 13.71 -3.90 -20.60
N SER A 13 12.38 -3.78 -20.47
CA SER A 13 11.43 -4.33 -21.44
C SER A 13 11.46 -3.58 -22.78
N ASN A 14 11.59 -2.25 -22.72
CA ASN A 14 11.61 -1.41 -23.91
C ASN A 14 12.92 -1.56 -24.70
N GLU A 15 14.06 -1.71 -24.02
CA GLU A 15 15.35 -2.01 -24.67
C GLU A 15 15.31 -3.32 -25.49
N GLN A 16 14.46 -4.28 -25.10
CA GLN A 16 14.32 -5.56 -25.80
C GLN A 16 13.34 -5.53 -26.98
N ASN A 17 12.25 -4.77 -26.88
CA ASN A 17 11.14 -4.83 -27.83
C ASN A 17 10.95 -3.55 -28.65
N ASN A 18 11.55 -2.44 -28.21
CA ASN A 18 11.50 -1.11 -28.83
C ASN A 18 10.06 -0.64 -29.16
N LEU A 19 9.12 -0.94 -28.26
CA LEU A 19 7.68 -0.73 -28.44
C LEU A 19 7.20 0.65 -27.96
N LEU A 20 7.92 1.26 -27.03
CA LEU A 20 7.56 2.51 -26.39
C LEU A 20 8.59 3.58 -26.71
N THR A 21 8.13 4.80 -26.94
CA THR A 21 9.01 5.98 -26.93
C THR A 21 9.33 6.39 -25.49
N ASP A 22 10.38 7.19 -25.29
CA ASP A 22 10.69 7.78 -23.97
C ASP A 22 9.52 8.59 -23.40
N ASN A 23 8.67 9.15 -24.26
CA ASN A 23 7.47 9.86 -23.83
C ASN A 23 6.40 8.89 -23.33
N ASP A 24 6.17 7.77 -24.04
CA ASP A 24 5.21 6.75 -23.59
C ASP A 24 5.65 6.15 -22.26
N VAL A 25 6.95 5.86 -22.08
CA VAL A 25 7.50 5.39 -20.79
C VAL A 25 7.24 6.40 -19.68
N ARG A 26 7.42 7.70 -19.96
CA ARG A 26 7.14 8.76 -18.97
C ARG A 26 5.66 8.82 -18.62
N GLU A 27 4.78 8.80 -19.61
CA GLU A 27 3.33 8.85 -19.41
C GLU A 27 2.81 7.66 -18.59
N GLU A 28 3.32 6.45 -18.86
CA GLU A 28 2.98 5.25 -18.08
C GLU A 28 3.44 5.40 -16.62
N VAL A 29 4.67 5.85 -16.39
CA VAL A 29 5.19 6.07 -15.03
C VAL A 29 4.39 7.14 -14.29
N ASP A 30 4.07 8.25 -14.94
CA ASP A 30 3.28 9.34 -14.35
C ASP A 30 1.87 8.85 -13.97
N THR A 31 1.23 8.08 -14.84
CA THR A 31 -0.09 7.50 -14.60
C THR A 31 -0.08 6.56 -13.39
N PHE A 32 0.82 5.58 -13.35
CA PHE A 32 0.91 4.63 -12.24
C PHE A 32 1.20 5.31 -10.89
N MET A 33 2.09 6.32 -10.89
CA MET A 33 2.43 7.06 -9.67
C MET A 33 1.26 7.92 -9.20
N PHE A 34 0.56 8.60 -10.11
CA PHE A 34 -0.58 9.45 -9.78
C PHE A 34 -1.77 8.63 -9.24
N GLU A 35 -2.18 7.60 -9.97
CA GLU A 35 -3.29 6.74 -9.57
C GLU A 35 -3.01 6.01 -8.25
N GLY A 36 -1.76 5.58 -8.03
CA GLY A 36 -1.36 4.93 -6.79
C GLY A 36 -1.29 5.88 -5.59
N HIS A 37 -0.91 7.15 -5.80
CA HIS A 37 -0.71 8.12 -4.73
C HIS A 37 -2.03 8.55 -4.09
N ASP A 38 -2.96 9.07 -4.90
CA ASP A 38 -4.18 9.68 -4.37
C ASP A 38 -5.10 8.63 -3.74
N THR A 39 -5.18 7.44 -4.35
CA THR A 39 -6.00 6.35 -3.84
C THR A 39 -5.48 5.79 -2.52
N THR A 40 -4.16 5.61 -2.39
CA THR A 40 -3.54 5.14 -1.15
C THR A 40 -3.65 6.19 -0.05
N THR A 41 -3.41 7.46 -0.37
CA THR A 41 -3.51 8.57 0.58
C THR A 41 -4.93 8.66 1.16
N ALA A 42 -5.95 8.62 0.31
CA ALA A 42 -7.35 8.65 0.76
C ALA A 42 -7.68 7.47 1.67
N GLY A 43 -7.26 6.24 1.31
CA GLY A 43 -7.48 5.04 2.11
C GLY A 43 -6.80 5.12 3.48
N MET A 44 -5.57 5.61 3.54
CA MET A 44 -4.83 5.81 4.80
C MET A 44 -5.47 6.88 5.68
N CYS A 45 -5.89 8.01 5.11
CA CYS A 45 -6.57 9.07 5.86
C CYS A 45 -7.83 8.55 6.55
N TRP A 46 -8.69 7.82 5.84
CA TRP A 46 -9.90 7.24 6.42
C TRP A 46 -9.59 6.15 7.46
N ALA A 47 -8.60 5.30 7.21
CA ALA A 47 -8.22 4.26 8.16
C ALA A 47 -7.74 4.86 9.49
N LEU A 48 -6.87 5.87 9.43
CA LEU A 48 -6.39 6.59 10.62
C LEU A 48 -7.53 7.31 11.34
N PHE A 49 -8.42 7.96 10.59
CA PHE A 49 -9.59 8.64 11.16
C PHE A 49 -10.52 7.66 11.89
N LEU A 50 -10.83 6.51 11.27
CA LEU A 50 -11.68 5.49 11.88
C LEU A 50 -11.04 4.85 13.11
N LEU A 51 -9.73 4.58 13.10
CA LEU A 51 -9.02 4.07 14.27
C LEU A 51 -9.04 5.09 15.41
N ALA A 52 -8.86 6.39 15.13
CA ALA A 52 -8.94 7.44 16.15
C ALA A 52 -10.35 7.56 16.76
N LEU A 53 -11.41 7.26 15.99
CA LEU A 53 -12.79 7.23 16.49
C LEU A 53 -13.15 5.95 17.27
N HIS A 54 -12.36 4.88 17.17
CA HIS A 54 -12.58 3.60 17.84
C HIS A 54 -11.35 3.18 18.68
N PRO A 55 -11.10 3.84 19.83
CA PRO A 55 -9.88 3.62 20.63
C PRO A 55 -9.72 2.17 21.13
N ASP A 56 -10.83 1.47 21.34
CA ASP A 56 -10.85 0.06 21.72
C ASP A 56 -10.30 -0.86 20.62
N ILE A 57 -10.61 -0.56 19.35
CA ILE A 57 -10.08 -1.28 18.19
C ILE A 57 -8.62 -0.86 17.94
N GLN A 58 -8.32 0.44 18.05
CA GLN A 58 -6.94 0.92 17.97
C GLN A 58 -6.03 0.23 19.00
N HIS A 59 -6.50 0.06 20.23
CA HIS A 59 -5.73 -0.64 21.27
C HIS A 59 -5.50 -2.11 20.91
N GLN A 60 -6.50 -2.81 20.37
CA GLN A 60 -6.35 -4.19 19.92
C GLN A 60 -5.37 -4.32 18.74
N VAL A 61 -5.39 -3.39 17.79
CA VAL A 61 -4.40 -3.33 16.68
C VAL A 61 -2.99 -3.13 17.22
N HIS A 62 -2.81 -2.24 18.20
CA HIS A 62 -1.51 -2.07 18.86
C HIS A 62 -1.05 -3.36 19.56
N GLN A 63 -1.93 -4.05 20.29
CA GLN A 63 -1.62 -5.34 20.91
C GLN A 63 -1.25 -6.42 19.89
N GLU A 64 -1.92 -6.45 18.73
CA GLU A 64 -1.57 -7.34 17.62
C GLU A 64 -0.13 -7.08 17.14
N ILE A 65 0.23 -5.82 16.93
CA ILE A 65 1.59 -5.43 16.51
C ILE A 65 2.61 -5.81 17.59
N ASP A 66 2.34 -5.47 18.86
CA ASP A 66 3.23 -5.80 19.97
C ASP A 66 3.45 -7.32 20.09
N SER A 67 2.40 -8.12 19.85
CA SER A 67 2.48 -9.59 19.84
C SER A 67 3.35 -10.14 18.71
N ILE A 68 3.38 -9.49 17.55
CA ILE A 68 4.15 -9.93 16.38
C ILE A 68 5.64 -9.58 16.54
N PHE A 69 5.93 -8.38 17.05
CA PHE A 69 7.31 -7.88 17.16
C PHE A 69 7.96 -8.20 18.51
N GLY A 70 7.19 -8.42 19.57
CA GLY A 70 7.70 -8.75 20.89
C GLY A 70 8.70 -7.74 21.45
N GLY A 71 8.55 -6.45 21.11
CA GLY A 71 9.48 -5.39 21.48
C GLY A 71 10.79 -5.36 20.67
N SER A 72 10.88 -6.10 19.57
CA SER A 72 12.04 -6.06 18.67
C SER A 72 12.00 -4.84 17.75
N ASP A 73 13.12 -4.11 17.67
CA ASP A 73 13.31 -3.01 16.72
C ASP A 73 13.72 -3.47 15.31
N ARG A 74 13.55 -4.76 15.00
CA ARG A 74 13.87 -5.28 13.66
C ARG A 74 12.91 -4.71 12.62
N ALA A 75 13.38 -4.61 11.38
CA ALA A 75 12.52 -4.24 10.27
C ALA A 75 11.38 -5.27 10.07
N PRO A 76 10.16 -4.82 9.73
CA PRO A 76 9.06 -5.69 9.33
C PRO A 76 9.42 -6.56 8.12
N THR A 77 8.97 -7.80 8.14
CA THR A 77 9.10 -8.76 7.03
C THR A 77 7.72 -9.06 6.43
N MET A 78 7.70 -9.67 5.24
CA MET A 78 6.44 -10.13 4.63
C MET A 78 5.69 -11.16 5.49
N ARG A 79 6.40 -11.94 6.32
CA ARG A 79 5.75 -12.87 7.24
C ARG A 79 4.99 -12.14 8.35
N ASP A 80 5.54 -11.04 8.85
CA ASP A 80 4.89 -10.23 9.89
C ASP A 80 3.63 -9.57 9.36
N LEU A 81 3.69 -9.02 8.13
CA LEU A 81 2.52 -8.44 7.47
C LEU A 81 1.37 -9.44 7.34
N ASN A 82 1.66 -10.72 7.05
CA ASN A 82 0.63 -11.76 6.96
C ASN A 82 -0.03 -12.10 8.32
N GLU A 83 0.63 -11.76 9.44
CA GLU A 83 0.07 -11.96 10.77
C GLU A 83 -0.73 -10.75 11.29
N MET A 84 -0.67 -9.58 10.62
CA MET A 84 -1.43 -8.37 10.96
C MET A 84 -2.91 -8.46 10.54
N LYS A 85 -3.61 -9.51 11.00
CA LYS A 85 -4.95 -9.90 10.53
C LYS A 85 -6.01 -8.88 10.93
N LEU A 86 -5.96 -8.33 12.14
CA LEU A 86 -6.90 -7.33 12.61
C LEU A 86 -6.67 -6.01 11.86
N LEU A 87 -5.42 -5.56 11.72
CA LEU A 87 -5.11 -4.37 10.93
C LEU A 87 -5.59 -4.52 9.47
N GLU A 88 -5.37 -5.68 8.84
CA GLU A 88 -5.87 -5.95 7.49
C GLU A 88 -7.40 -5.86 7.43
N ARG A 89 -8.11 -6.39 8.43
CA ARG A 89 -9.58 -6.26 8.52
C ARG A 89 -10.01 -4.81 8.69
N CYS A 90 -9.31 -4.00 9.48
CA CYS A 90 -9.59 -2.56 9.63
C CYS A 90 -9.42 -1.82 8.30
N LEU A 91 -8.35 -2.11 7.54
CA LEU A 91 -8.14 -1.52 6.21
C LEU A 91 -9.23 -1.94 5.22
N LYS A 92 -9.60 -3.23 5.19
CA LYS A 92 -10.69 -3.74 4.36
C LYS A 92 -12.04 -3.10 4.70
N GLU A 93 -12.34 -2.94 5.99
CA GLU A 93 -13.57 -2.31 6.44
C GLU A 93 -13.61 -0.81 6.14
N THR A 94 -12.45 -0.14 6.26
CA THR A 94 -12.28 1.25 5.84
C THR A 94 -12.64 1.39 4.36
N LEU A 95 -12.09 0.56 3.48
CA LEU A 95 -12.36 0.60 2.04
C LEU A 95 -13.80 0.18 1.69
N ARG A 96 -14.45 -0.66 2.52
CA ARG A 96 -15.86 -1.00 2.38
C ARG A 96 -16.79 0.20 2.65
N LEU A 97 -16.43 1.03 3.63
CA LEU A 97 -17.21 2.21 4.03
C LEU A 97 -16.86 3.45 3.19
N TYR A 98 -15.57 3.65 2.92
CA TYR A 98 -14.99 4.81 2.26
C TYR A 98 -14.03 4.33 1.16
N PRO A 99 -14.55 3.90 0.00
CA PRO A 99 -13.71 3.50 -1.12
C PRO A 99 -12.93 4.72 -1.65
N SER A 100 -11.62 4.56 -1.87
CA SER A 100 -10.76 5.65 -2.36
C SER A 100 -11.18 6.20 -3.73
N VAL A 101 -11.81 5.36 -4.55
CA VAL A 101 -12.45 5.75 -5.79
C VAL A 101 -13.92 5.33 -5.70
N SER A 102 -14.81 6.31 -5.69
CA SER A 102 -16.25 6.06 -5.71
C SER A 102 -16.70 5.79 -7.14
N PHE A 103 -17.53 4.76 -7.36
CA PHE A 103 -18.23 4.59 -8.63
C PHE A 103 -19.43 5.55 -8.65
N PHE A 104 -19.27 6.70 -9.28
CA PHE A 104 -20.38 7.51 -9.79
C PHE A 104 -20.30 7.53 -11.31
#